data_AF-A0A1G0CVD5-F1
#
_entry.id   AF-A0A1G0CVD5-F1
#
_cell.length_a   1.000
_cell.length_b   1.000
_cell.length_c   1.000
_cell.angle_alpha   90.00
_cell.angle_beta   90.00
_cell.angle_gamma   90.00
#
_symmetry.space_group_name_H-M   'P 1'
#
loop_
_entity.id
_entity.type
_entity.pdbx_description
1 polymer ?
#
loop_
_entity_poly.entity_id
_entity_poly.type
_entity_poly.pdbx_seq_one_letter_code
_entity_poly.pdbx_strand_id
1 'polypeptide(L)'
;MIVAIATVLFAGSAIGEGMGERHMHSFAKDVDAFHAALAPLWHAPAGKERAQNVCAQAPRLESLAREVHSGDAKPLLSSITALQAQCRTNPADIDAAFSQVHEAFHHLAMPNRH
;
A
#
# COMPACT_ATOMS: atom_id res chain seq x y z
N MET A 1 -14.47 17.76 55.12
CA MET A 1 -15.65 17.92 54.25
C MET A 1 -15.81 16.65 53.43
N ILE A 2 -17.06 16.31 53.19
CA ILE A 2 -17.63 15.07 52.65
C ILE A 2 -17.62 15.11 51.10
N VAL A 3 -17.27 13.96 50.46
CA VAL A 3 -17.79 13.42 49.15
C VAL A 3 -17.28 14.08 47.86
N ALA A 4 -17.06 13.43 46.69
CA ALA A 4 -17.50 12.14 46.14
C ALA A 4 -16.51 11.57 45.11
N ILE A 5 -16.60 10.25 44.91
CA ILE A 5 -16.09 9.49 43.77
C ILE A 5 -16.94 9.81 42.52
N ALA A 6 -16.30 10.03 41.37
CA ALA A 6 -16.96 10.04 40.07
C ALA A 6 -16.21 9.11 39.10
N THR A 7 -16.44 7.81 39.23
CA THR A 7 -16.10 6.82 38.20
C THR A 7 -17.06 6.99 37.04
N VAL A 8 -16.59 7.61 35.96
CA VAL A 8 -17.35 7.67 34.71
C VAL A 8 -17.23 6.32 34.02
N LEU A 9 -18.31 5.54 34.11
CA LEU A 9 -18.55 4.37 33.26
C LEU A 9 -18.77 4.88 31.84
N PHE A 10 -17.75 4.78 30.98
CA PHE A 10 -17.96 4.90 29.54
C PHE A 10 -18.73 3.67 29.06
N ALA A 11 -20.06 3.80 28.99
CA ALA A 11 -20.90 2.89 28.23
C ALA A 11 -20.46 2.95 26.77
N GLY A 12 -19.95 1.84 26.26
CA GLY A 12 -19.58 1.70 24.86
C GLY A 12 -20.82 1.79 23.97
N SER A 13 -20.92 2.85 23.20
CA SER A 13 -21.77 2.91 22.02
C SER A 13 -21.06 2.17 20.88
N ALA A 14 -21.24 0.86 20.80
CA ALA A 14 -20.88 0.10 19.61
C ALA A 14 -22.13 -0.03 18.73
N ILE A 15 -22.39 0.99 17.90
CA ILE A 15 -23.29 0.84 16.75
C ILE A 15 -22.74 1.62 15.56
N GLY A 16 -22.51 0.88 14.48
CA GLY A 16 -22.45 1.40 13.12
C GLY A 16 -21.08 1.94 12.70
N GLU A 17 -20.40 1.21 11.82
CA GLU A 17 -20.35 1.66 10.42
C GLU A 17 -19.79 0.54 9.53
N GLY A 18 -20.52 0.27 8.45
CA GLY A 18 -20.01 -0.33 7.22
C GLY A 18 -19.22 -1.63 7.33
N MET A 19 -19.85 -2.75 6.96
CA MET A 19 -19.16 -3.69 6.08
C MET A 19 -18.76 -2.91 4.82
N GLY A 20 -17.64 -2.20 4.90
CA GLY A 20 -17.03 -1.57 3.74
C GLY A 20 -16.87 -2.67 2.71
N GLU A 21 -17.50 -2.49 1.56
CA GLU A 21 -17.31 -3.31 0.38
C GLU A 21 -15.80 -3.46 0.16
N ARG A 22 -15.23 -4.56 0.68
CA ARG A 22 -13.88 -4.97 0.34
C ARG A 22 -13.94 -5.13 -1.16
N HIS A 23 -13.32 -4.21 -1.90
CA HIS A 23 -13.19 -4.34 -3.34
C HIS A 23 -12.41 -5.64 -3.60
N MET A 24 -13.14 -6.73 -3.77
CA MET A 24 -12.62 -8.05 -4.10
C MET A 24 -12.31 -8.03 -5.59
N HIS A 25 -11.25 -7.34 -5.97
CA HIS A 25 -10.65 -7.56 -7.27
C HIS A 25 -10.05 -8.96 -7.25
N SER A 26 -10.67 -9.90 -7.96
CA SER A 26 -10.02 -11.19 -8.24
C SER A 26 -8.94 -10.96 -9.29
N PHE A 27 -7.77 -10.53 -8.85
CA PHE A 27 -6.60 -10.46 -9.72
C PHE A 27 -6.15 -11.87 -10.13
N ALA A 28 -5.36 -11.95 -11.20
CA ALA A 28 -4.55 -13.13 -11.43
C ALA A 28 -3.60 -13.35 -10.22
N LYS A 29 -3.24 -14.60 -9.92
CA LYS A 29 -2.53 -14.96 -8.67
C LYS A 29 -1.20 -14.24 -8.49
N ASP A 30 -0.47 -14.04 -9.57
CA ASP A 30 0.80 -13.31 -9.62
C ASP A 30 0.61 -11.80 -9.35
N VAL A 31 -0.42 -11.18 -9.94
CA VAL A 31 -0.81 -9.80 -9.64
C VAL A 31 -1.30 -9.65 -8.20
N ASP A 32 -2.06 -10.61 -7.69
CA ASP A 32 -2.52 -10.64 -6.29
C ASP A 32 -1.35 -10.76 -5.31
N ALA A 33 -0.34 -11.58 -5.63
CA ALA A 33 0.86 -11.71 -4.80
C ALA A 33 1.63 -10.38 -4.71
N PHE A 34 1.74 -9.65 -5.82
CA PHE A 34 2.30 -8.29 -5.82
C PHE A 34 1.43 -7.33 -5.00
N HIS A 35 0.11 -7.34 -5.23
CA HIS A 35 -0.85 -6.51 -4.50
C HIS A 35 -0.78 -6.74 -2.99
N ALA A 36 -0.71 -7.99 -2.53
CA ALA A 36 -0.60 -8.33 -1.11
C ALA A 36 0.66 -7.75 -0.44
N ALA A 37 1.73 -7.55 -1.21
CA ALA A 37 2.94 -6.88 -0.73
C ALA A 37 2.83 -5.35 -0.78
N LEU A 38 2.23 -4.79 -1.83
CA LEU A 38 2.09 -3.35 -2.04
C LEU A 38 1.04 -2.71 -1.12
N ALA A 39 -0.12 -3.35 -0.95
CA ALA A 39 -1.27 -2.81 -0.24
C ALA A 39 -0.96 -2.28 1.18
N PRO A 40 -0.29 -3.05 2.08
CA PRO A 40 0.01 -2.54 3.42
C PRO A 40 0.98 -1.34 3.41
N LEU A 41 1.84 -1.22 2.40
CA LEU A 41 2.75 -0.08 2.26
C LEU A 41 2.00 1.16 1.77
N TRP A 42 1.11 0.98 0.78
CA TRP A 42 0.32 2.05 0.19
C TRP A 42 -0.69 2.64 1.19
N HIS A 43 -1.37 1.77 1.93
CA HIS A 43 -2.39 2.16 2.90
C HIS A 43 -1.82 2.60 4.26
N ALA A 44 -0.50 2.58 4.46
CA ALA A 44 0.13 3.16 5.64
C ALA A 44 0.06 4.70 5.63
N PRO A 45 -0.01 5.36 6.81
CA PRO A 45 0.08 6.81 6.90
C PRO A 45 1.33 7.35 6.19
N ALA A 46 1.17 8.47 5.49
CA ALA A 46 2.30 9.14 4.85
C ALA A 46 3.34 9.62 5.87
N GLY A 47 4.61 9.61 5.46
CA GLY A 47 5.72 10.11 6.26
C GLY A 47 6.90 9.16 6.34
N LYS A 48 7.82 9.48 7.26
CA LYS A 48 9.14 8.83 7.38
C LYS A 48 9.05 7.32 7.55
N GLU A 49 8.12 6.84 8.35
CA GLU A 49 7.95 5.40 8.60
C GLU A 49 7.54 4.66 7.33
N ARG A 50 6.53 5.17 6.59
CA ARG A 50 6.14 4.59 5.30
C ARG A 50 7.31 4.63 4.32
N ALA A 51 8.04 5.74 4.25
CA ALA A 51 9.19 5.86 3.37
C ALA A 51 10.28 4.80 3.66
N GLN A 52 10.60 4.60 4.93
CA GLN A 52 11.55 3.56 5.37
C GLN A 52 11.05 2.15 5.01
N ASN A 53 9.79 1.86 5.31
CA ASN A 53 9.19 0.55 5.04
C ASN A 53 9.12 0.24 3.53
N VAL A 54 8.75 1.23 2.71
CA VAL A 54 8.72 1.10 1.25
C VAL A 54 10.12 0.83 0.72
N CYS A 55 11.13 1.60 1.15
CA CYS A 55 12.50 1.38 0.70
C CYS A 55 13.06 0.03 1.14
N ALA A 56 12.73 -0.44 2.34
CA ALA A 56 13.09 -1.77 2.82
C ALA A 56 12.45 -2.91 2.00
N GLN A 57 11.23 -2.70 1.49
CA GLN A 57 10.48 -3.70 0.72
C GLN A 57 10.66 -3.59 -0.79
N ALA A 58 11.31 -2.54 -1.30
CA ALA A 58 11.50 -2.32 -2.73
C ALA A 58 12.14 -3.50 -3.49
N PRO A 59 13.12 -4.26 -2.92
CA PRO A 59 13.64 -5.47 -3.57
C PRO A 59 12.60 -6.60 -3.66
N ARG A 60 11.74 -6.74 -2.64
CA ARG A 60 10.65 -7.74 -2.66
C ARG A 60 9.58 -7.39 -3.70
N LEU A 61 9.23 -6.10 -3.81
CA LEU A 61 8.32 -5.62 -4.85
C LEU A 61 8.87 -5.90 -6.25
N GLU A 62 10.17 -5.66 -6.48
CA GLU A 62 10.81 -5.98 -7.76
C GLU A 62 10.74 -7.48 -8.06
N SER A 63 11.09 -8.33 -7.10
CA SER A 63 11.03 -9.79 -7.25
C SER A 63 9.62 -10.23 -7.63
N LEU A 64 8.58 -9.75 -6.94
CA LEU A 64 7.19 -10.12 -7.23
C LEU A 64 6.74 -9.61 -8.61
N ALA A 65 7.15 -8.40 -9.01
CA ALA A 65 6.84 -7.86 -10.33
C ALA A 65 7.49 -8.65 -11.48
N ARG A 66 8.65 -9.29 -11.25
CA ARG A 66 9.29 -10.18 -12.24
C ARG A 66 8.55 -11.51 -12.44
N GLU A 67 7.83 -11.97 -11.41
CA GLU A 67 7.01 -13.18 -11.45
C GLU A 67 5.61 -12.94 -12.06
N VAL A 68 5.29 -11.71 -12.47
CA VAL A 68 4.04 -11.42 -13.18
C VAL A 68 4.13 -11.92 -14.62
N HIS A 69 3.24 -12.84 -14.96
CA HIS A 69 3.08 -13.44 -16.29
C HIS A 69 1.68 -13.18 -16.88
N SER A 70 0.72 -12.75 -16.07
CA SER A 70 -0.66 -12.50 -16.51
C SER A 70 -0.88 -11.16 -17.23
N GLY A 71 0.16 -10.35 -17.40
CA GLY A 71 0.09 -9.02 -18.02
C GLY A 71 1.45 -8.41 -18.32
N ASP A 72 1.48 -7.22 -18.93
CA ASP A 72 2.73 -6.50 -19.22
C ASP A 72 3.27 -5.79 -17.97
N ALA A 73 4.19 -6.45 -17.27
CA ALA A 73 4.82 -5.92 -16.06
C ALA A 73 5.96 -4.92 -16.33
N LYS A 74 6.31 -4.61 -17.59
CA LYS A 74 7.44 -3.71 -17.89
C LYS A 74 7.28 -2.31 -17.28
N PRO A 75 6.10 -1.64 -17.36
CA PRO A 75 5.91 -0.34 -16.71
C PRO A 75 6.07 -0.43 -15.19
N LEU A 76 5.55 -1.51 -14.59
CA LEU A 76 5.68 -1.75 -13.16
C LEU A 76 7.14 -1.92 -12.74
N LEU A 77 7.91 -2.75 -13.45
CA LEU A 77 9.35 -2.93 -13.19
C LEU A 77 10.15 -1.64 -13.35
N SER A 78 9.82 -0.83 -14.35
CA SER A 78 10.45 0.48 -14.57
C SER A 78 10.19 1.42 -13.39
N SER A 79 8.94 1.52 -12.93
CA SER A 79 8.58 2.36 -11.78
C SER A 79 9.26 1.90 -10.48
N ILE A 80 9.37 0.58 -10.25
CA ILE A 80 10.08 0.03 -9.08
C ILE A 80 11.58 0.34 -9.15
N THR A 81 12.19 0.27 -10.33
CA THR A 81 13.60 0.64 -10.52
C THR A 81 13.83 2.12 -10.17
N ALA A 82 12.92 3.01 -10.60
CA ALA A 82 12.95 4.43 -10.24
C ALA A 82 12.78 4.65 -8.73
N LEU A 83 11.83 3.95 -8.09
CA LEU A 83 11.65 3.98 -6.63
C LEU A 83 12.91 3.53 -5.89
N GLN A 84 13.55 2.44 -6.31
CA GLN A 84 14.79 1.96 -5.71
C GLN A 84 15.92 2.98 -5.88
N ALA A 85 16.00 3.67 -7.02
CA ALA A 85 16.95 4.76 -7.21
C ALA A 85 16.68 5.92 -6.24
N GLN A 86 15.42 6.33 -6.09
CA GLN A 86 15.02 7.36 -5.14
C GLN A 86 15.34 6.97 -3.68
N CYS A 87 15.11 5.72 -3.31
CA CYS A 87 15.47 5.19 -1.99
C CYS A 87 16.97 5.27 -1.68
N ARG A 88 17.84 5.23 -2.70
CA ARG A 88 19.29 5.39 -2.51
C ARG A 88 19.73 6.85 -2.44
N THR A 89 19.04 7.74 -3.14
CA THR A 89 19.43 9.16 -3.26
C THR A 89 18.79 10.04 -2.18
N ASN A 90 17.48 9.88 -1.96
CA ASN A 90 16.72 10.65 -0.99
C ASN A 90 15.54 9.82 -0.41
N PRO A 91 15.82 8.89 0.53
CA PRO A 91 14.80 8.00 1.09
C PRO A 91 13.72 8.71 1.91
N ALA A 92 13.87 10.00 2.23
CA ALA A 92 12.85 10.77 2.92
C ALA A 92 11.77 11.33 1.98
N ASP A 93 12.03 11.35 0.67
CA ASP A 93 11.19 11.96 -0.37
C ASP A 93 10.89 10.95 -1.49
N ILE A 94 10.13 9.91 -1.16
CA ILE A 94 9.82 8.83 -2.11
C ILE A 94 8.40 8.88 -2.64
N ASP A 95 7.54 9.76 -2.11
CA ASP A 95 6.08 9.68 -2.31
C ASP A 95 5.71 9.76 -3.80
N ALA A 96 6.36 10.64 -4.57
CA ALA A 96 6.14 10.73 -6.01
C ALA A 96 6.53 9.42 -6.74
N ALA A 97 7.69 8.85 -6.42
CA ALA A 97 8.15 7.59 -7.04
C ALA A 97 7.27 6.40 -6.60
N PHE A 98 6.82 6.38 -5.35
CA PHE A 98 5.94 5.33 -4.84
C PHE A 98 4.54 5.41 -5.45
N SER A 99 4.01 6.62 -5.67
CA SER A 99 2.75 6.82 -6.41
C SER A 99 2.83 6.27 -7.84
N GLN A 100 3.96 6.43 -8.53
CA GLN A 100 4.15 5.86 -9.87
C GLN A 100 4.12 4.33 -9.87
N VAL A 101 4.63 3.68 -8.81
CA VAL A 101 4.49 2.22 -8.65
C VAL A 101 3.02 1.82 -8.51
N HIS A 102 2.25 2.58 -7.73
CA HIS A 102 0.83 2.33 -7.52
C HIS A 102 0.00 2.53 -8.80
N GLU A 103 0.27 3.58 -9.57
CA GLU A 103 -0.36 3.80 -10.87
C GLU A 103 0.00 2.70 -11.89
N ALA A 104 1.28 2.30 -11.97
CA ALA A 104 1.71 1.22 -12.84
C ALA A 104 1.04 -0.11 -12.46
N PHE A 105 0.84 -0.36 -11.17
CA PHE A 105 0.05 -1.50 -10.70
C PHE A 105 -1.40 -1.42 -11.17
N HIS A 106 -2.05 -0.26 -11.10
CA HIS A 106 -3.42 -0.09 -11.61
C HIS A 106 -3.53 -0.34 -13.12
N HIS A 107 -2.57 0.12 -13.92
CA HIS A 107 -2.54 -0.18 -15.36
C HIS A 107 -2.40 -1.69 -15.65
N LEU A 108 -1.56 -2.38 -14.88
CA LEU A 108 -1.40 -3.84 -14.98
C LEU A 108 -2.68 -4.58 -14.56
N ALA A 109 -3.30 -4.16 -13.47
CA ALA A 109 -4.43 -4.84 -12.84
C ALA A 109 -5.78 -4.52 -13.49
N MET A 110 -5.90 -3.38 -14.19
CA MET A 110 -7.13 -2.89 -14.81
C MET A 110 -6.87 -2.29 -16.21
N PRO A 111 -6.41 -3.10 -17.19
CA PRO A 111 -5.92 -2.59 -18.48
C PRO A 111 -6.97 -1.87 -19.35
N ASN A 112 -8.25 -1.86 -18.98
CA ASN A 112 -9.36 -1.29 -19.76
C ASN A 112 -10.13 -0.15 -19.05
N ARG A 113 -9.57 0.46 -17.99
CA ARG A 113 -10.16 1.68 -17.41
C ARG A 113 -9.32 2.89 -17.85
N HIS A 114 -9.87 3.67 -18.79
CA HIS A 114 -9.42 5.01 -19.16
C HIS A 114 -10.38 6.04 -18.55
#